data_AF-A0A929T1S2-F1
#
_entry.id   AF-A0A929T1S2-F1
#
_cell.length_a   1.000
_cell.length_b   1.000
_cell.length_c   1.000
_cell.angle_alpha   90.00
_cell.angle_beta   90.00
_cell.angle_gamma   90.00
#
_symmetry.space_group_name_H-M   'P 1'
#
loop_
_entity.id
_entity.type
_entity.pdbx_description
1 polymer ?
#
loop_
_entity_poly.entity_id
_entity_poly.type
_entity_poly.pdbx_seq_one_letter_code
_entity_poly.pdbx_strand_id
1 'polypeptide(L)' 'MQKGQKLLIGISIVVGVICIELSMYVIPFIEEVKEFEFPMFVVGVILCIISIIFGIRNQKN' A
#
# COMPACT_ATOMS: atom_id res chain seq x y z
N MET A 1 -14.73 4.03 -16.95
CA MET A 1 -14.17 3.10 -15.93
C MET A 1 -14.75 1.70 -16.10
N GLN A 2 -13.96 0.72 -16.53
CA GLN A 2 -14.38 -0.69 -16.43
C GLN A 2 -14.47 -1.05 -14.93
N LYS A 3 -15.56 -1.70 -14.51
CA LYS A 3 -15.80 -2.06 -13.09
C LYS A 3 -14.59 -2.72 -12.41
N GLY A 4 -13.81 -3.50 -13.16
CA GLY A 4 -12.58 -4.15 -12.68
C GLY A 4 -11.46 -3.20 -12.26
N GLN A 5 -11.29 -2.05 -12.92
CA GLN A 5 -10.20 -1.10 -12.59
C GLN A 5 -10.43 -0.39 -11.26
N LYS A 6 -11.68 -0.03 -10.93
CA LYS A 6 -12.04 0.50 -9.60
C LYS A 6 -11.70 -0.49 -8.48
N LEU A 7 -12.02 -1.76 -8.72
CA LEU A 7 -11.79 -2.83 -7.75
C LEU A 7 -10.29 -3.05 -7.51
N LEU A 8 -9.49 -3.11 -8.58
CA LEU A 8 -8.04 -3.28 -8.49
C LEU A 8 -7.36 -2.16 -7.69
N ILE A 9 -7.78 -0.90 -7.91
CA ILE A 9 -7.26 0.25 -7.16
C ILE A 9 -7.63 0.13 -5.67
N GLY A 10 -8.87 -0.26 -5.37
CA GLY A 10 -9.31 -0.49 -4.00
C GLY A 10 -8.48 -1.58 -3.30
N ILE A 11 -8.28 -2.72 -3.96
CA ILE A 11 -7.44 -3.82 -3.44
C ILE A 11 -6.01 -3.34 -3.21
N SER A 12 -5.44 -2.60 -4.16
CA SER A 12 -4.07 -2.07 -4.08
C SER A 12 -3.88 -1.14 -2.88
N ILE A 13 -4.86 -0.27 -2.59
CA ILE A 13 -4.84 0.61 -1.41
C ILE A 13 -4.91 -0.22 -0.13
N VAL A 14 -5.82 -1.20 -0.06
CA VAL A 14 -5.95 -2.08 1.12
C VAL A 14 -4.65 -2.82 1.41
N VAL A 15 -4.01 -3.38 0.38
CA VAL A 15 -2.71 -4.05 0.51
C VAL A 15 -1.63 -3.07 1.00
N GLY A 16 -1.57 -1.86 0.44
CA GLY A 16 -0.62 -0.83 0.87
C GLY A 16 -0.79 -0.44 2.35
N VAL A 17 -2.03 -0.29 2.81
CA VAL A 17 -2.34 0.01 4.22
C VAL A 17 -1.93 -1.15 5.13
N ILE A 18 -2.22 -2.39 4.74
CA ILE A 18 -1.80 -3.59 5.51
C ILE A 18 -0.28 -3.66 5.62
N CYS A 19 0.47 -3.38 4.54
CA CYS A 19 1.94 -3.33 4.60
C CYS A 19 2.44 -2.27 5.60
N ILE A 20 1.80 -1.09 5.64
CA ILE A 20 2.15 -0.04 6.61
C ILE A 20 1.85 -0.51 8.03
N GLU A 21 0.68 -1.08 8.29
CA GLU A 21 0.32 -1.58 9.62
C GLU A 21 1.25 -2.70 10.08
N LEU A 22 1.55 -3.68 9.23
CA LEU A 22 2.49 -4.75 9.55
C LEU A 22 3.87 -4.20 9.87
N SER A 23 4.33 -3.19 9.12
CA SER A 23 5.61 -2.54 9.38
C SER A 23 5.66 -1.83 10.73
N MET A 24 4.54 -1.29 11.24
CA MET A 24 4.50 -0.60 12.54
C MET A 24 4.16 -1.51 13.72
N TYR A 25 3.31 -2.52 13.51
CA TYR A 25 2.70 -3.28 14.60
C TYR A 25 3.18 -4.73 14.69
N VAL A 26 3.86 -5.26 13.67
CA VAL A 26 4.31 -6.66 13.66
C VAL A 26 5.82 -6.75 13.51
N ILE A 27 6.38 -6.12 12.49
CA ILE A 27 7.82 -6.20 12.17
C ILE A 27 8.74 -5.70 13.30
N PRO A 28 8.43 -4.60 14.02
CA PRO A 28 9.32 -4.09 15.06
C PRO A 28 9.42 -5.06 16.25
N PHE A 29 8.48 -5.99 16.36
CA PHE A 29 8.41 -7.00 17.43
C PHE A 29 9.14 -8.30 17.07
N ILE A 30 9.59 -8.47 15.82
CA ILE A 30 10.33 -9.64 15.37
C ILE A 30 11.77 -9.20 15.07
N GLU A 31 12.69 -9.54 15.98
CA GLU A 31 14.09 -9.11 15.95
C GLU A 31 14.80 -9.45 14.62
N GLU A 32 14.47 -10.61 14.05
CA GLU A 32 15.04 -11.15 12.81
C GLU A 32 14.66 -10.35 11.56
N VAL A 33 13.51 -9.68 11.57
CA VAL A 33 13.00 -8.91 10.42
C VAL A 33 12.88 -7.42 10.71
N LYS A 34 13.36 -6.95 11.87
CA LYS A 34 13.28 -5.56 12.29
C LYS A 34 13.93 -4.60 11.29
N GLU A 35 15.00 -5.02 10.61
CA GLU A 35 15.65 -4.23 9.56
C GLU A 35 14.73 -3.96 8.35
N PHE A 36 13.69 -4.77 8.15
CA PHE A 36 12.70 -4.60 7.09
C PHE A 36 11.55 -3.66 7.45
N GLU A 37 11.50 -3.13 8.67
CA GLU A 37 10.48 -2.16 9.11
C GLU A 37 10.41 -0.98 8.13
N PHE A 38 11.54 -0.27 7.97
CA PHE A 38 11.61 0.91 7.15
C PHE A 38 11.39 0.62 5.64
N PRO A 39 12.04 -0.40 5.04
CA PRO A 39 11.74 -0.81 3.68
C PRO A 39 10.26 -1.14 3.44
N MET A 40 9.64 -1.92 4.33
CA MET A 40 8.24 -2.33 4.15
C MET A 40 7.27 -1.15 4.31
N PHE A 41 7.55 -0.25 5.25
CA PHE A 41 6.82 1.00 5.41
C PHE A 41 6.90 1.85 4.12
N VAL A 42 8.10 2.07 3.59
CA VAL A 42 8.33 2.86 2.36
C VAL A 42 7.59 2.24 1.17
N VAL A 43 7.67 0.92 1.00
CA VAL A 43 6.95 0.20 -0.05
C VAL A 43 5.45 0.40 0.09
N GLY A 44 4.89 0.23 1.30
CA GLY A 44 3.46 0.42 1.55
C GLY A 44 2.98 1.85 1.22
N VAL A 45 3.74 2.87 1.63
CA VAL A 45 3.44 4.28 1.33
C VAL A 45 3.49 4.56 -0.18
N ILE A 46 4.52 4.09 -0.89
CA ILE A 46 4.63 4.25 -2.34
C ILE A 46 3.45 3.59 -3.05
N LEU A 47 3.07 2.39 -2.62
CA LEU A 47 1.95 1.62 -3.19
C LEU A 47 0.63 2.40 -3.03
N CYS A 48 0.39 2.99 -1.85
CA CYS A 48 -0.75 3.87 -1.62
C CYS A 48 -0.73 5.12 -2.51
N ILE A 49 0.40 5.83 -2.59
CA ILE A 49 0.53 7.06 -3.39
C ILE A 49 0.26 6.78 -4.87
N ILE A 50 0.88 5.73 -5.43
CA ILE A 50 0.68 5.35 -6.83
C ILE A 50 -0.79 4.98 -7.08
N SER A 51 -1.40 4.23 -6.17
CA SER A 51 -2.81 3.82 -6.28
C SER A 51 -3.75 5.03 -6.25
N ILE A 52 -3.48 6.01 -5.40
CA ILE A 52 -4.25 7.26 -5.30
C ILE A 52 -4.07 8.09 -6.57
N ILE A 53 -2.84 8.32 -7.03
CA ILE A 53 -2.55 9.08 -8.26
C ILE A 53 -3.24 8.41 -9.45
N PHE A 54 -3.11 7.09 -9.57
CA PHE A 54 -3.75 6.33 -10.64
C PHE A 54 -5.28 6.41 -10.55
N GLY A 55 -5.86 6.31 -9.35
CA GLY A 55 -7.28 6.50 -9.10
C GLY A 55 -7.80 7.88 -9.50
N ILE A 56 -7.08 8.94 -9.15
CA ILE A 56 -7.43 10.32 -9.51
C ILE A 56 -7.34 10.52 -11.03
N ARG A 57 -6.28 10.04 -11.68
CA ARG A 57 -6.12 10.17 -13.13
C ARG A 57 -7.19 9.43 -13.91
N ASN A 58 -7.62 8.25 -13.44
CA ASN A 58 -8.68 7.47 -14.09
C ASN A 58 -10.11 7.94 -13.75
N GLN A 59 -10.29 8.80 -12.74
CA GLN A 59 -11.56 9.48 -12.46
C GLN A 59 -11.82 10.65 -13.40
N LYS A 60 -10.75 11.27 -13.94
CA LYS A 60 -10.81 12.47 -14.77
C LYS A 60 -11.01 12.20 -16.27
N ASN A 61 -10.94 10.93 -16.69
CA ASN A 61 -11.16 10.43 -18.05
C ASN A 61 -12.46 9.63 -18.14
#